data_AF-A0A9D7P4J9-F1
#
_entry.id   AF-A0A9D7P4J9-F1
#
_cell.length_a   1.000
_cell.length_b   1.000
_cell.length_c   1.000
_cell.angle_alpha   90.00
_cell.angle_beta   90.00
_cell.angle_gamma   90.00
#
_symmetry.space_group_name_H-M   'P 1'
#
loop_
_entity.id
_entity.type
_entity.pdbx_description
1 polymer ?
#
loop_
_entity_poly.entity_id
_entity_poly.type
_entity_poly.pdbx_seq_one_letter_code
_entity_poly.pdbx_strand_id
1 'polypeptide(L)'
;MLFLLDEILSGTNSHDRRIGAEAVVKTLVERGAIGLITTHDLALTHIADPLGNKAINVHFEDRIEDGKIIFDYTMRDGIVQRSNALELMRSVGLDV
;
A
#
# COMPACT_ATOMS: atom_id res chain seq x y z
N MET A 1 -8.50 1.97 -20.82
CA MET A 1 -7.23 1.27 -20.52
C MET A 1 -7.27 0.85 -19.07
N LEU A 2 -6.87 -0.38 -18.76
CA LEU A 2 -6.73 -0.90 -17.39
C LEU A 2 -5.24 -0.96 -17.04
N PHE A 3 -4.86 -0.51 -15.84
CA PHE A 3 -3.50 -0.69 -15.31
C PHE A 3 -3.53 -1.41 -13.95
N LEU A 4 -2.55 -2.28 -13.72
CA LEU A 4 -2.31 -2.96 -12.46
C LEU A 4 -0.81 -2.82 -12.19
N LEU A 5 -0.46 -2.10 -11.13
CA LEU A 5 0.92 -1.79 -10.79
C LEU A 5 1.25 -2.39 -9.44
N ASP A 6 2.23 -3.29 -9.41
CA ASP A 6 2.68 -3.92 -8.19
C ASP A 6 4.06 -3.39 -7.81
N GLU A 7 4.18 -2.82 -6.62
CA GLU A 7 5.42 -2.25 -6.06
C GLU A 7 6.21 -1.38 -7.06
N ILE A 8 5.50 -0.42 -7.66
CA ILE A 8 6.06 0.45 -8.70
C ILE A 8 7.24 1.28 -8.19
N LEU A 9 8.29 1.38 -9.01
CA LEU A 9 9.52 2.13 -8.73
C LEU A 9 10.25 1.64 -7.46
N SER A 10 10.23 0.32 -7.22
CA SER A 10 11.08 -0.33 -6.22
C SER A 10 12.58 -0.05 -6.48
N GLY A 11 13.34 0.29 -5.43
CA GLY A 11 14.78 0.57 -5.51
C GLY A 11 15.22 2.04 -5.35
N THR A 12 14.29 2.98 -5.16
CA THR A 12 14.59 4.38 -4.80
C THR A 12 14.19 4.67 -3.34
N ASN A 13 14.53 5.86 -2.82
CA ASN A 13 14.02 6.28 -1.51
C ASN A 13 12.51 6.57 -1.59
N SER A 14 11.80 6.54 -0.45
CA SER A 14 10.35 6.71 -0.39
C SER A 14 9.85 8.04 -0.95
N HIS A 15 10.67 9.10 -0.87
CA HIS A 15 10.29 10.41 -1.37
C HIS A 15 10.24 10.45 -2.90
N ASP A 16 11.32 10.00 -3.56
CA ASP A 16 11.42 9.96 -5.02
C ASP A 16 10.40 8.99 -5.62
N ARG A 17 10.20 7.84 -4.95
CA ARG A 17 9.20 6.84 -5.34
C ARG A 17 7.79 7.45 -5.35
N ARG A 18 7.41 8.16 -4.29
CA ARG A 18 6.11 8.82 -4.20
C ARG A 18 5.89 9.80 -5.35
N ILE A 19 6.86 10.68 -5.61
CA ILE A 19 6.76 11.69 -6.68
C ILE A 19 6.62 11.02 -8.05
N GLY A 20 7.46 10.03 -8.34
CA GLY A 20 7.42 9.32 -9.61
C GLY A 20 6.12 8.54 -9.83
N ALA A 21 5.67 7.82 -8.80
CA ALA A 21 4.42 7.08 -8.84
C ALA A 21 3.22 8.03 -9.00
N GLU A 22 3.17 9.13 -8.25
CA GLU A 22 2.13 10.15 -8.37
C GLU A 22 2.01 10.69 -9.80
N ALA A 23 3.14 11.02 -10.43
CA ALA A 23 3.16 11.52 -11.81
C ALA A 23 2.62 10.49 -12.83
N VAL A 24 2.98 9.22 -12.68
CA VAL A 24 2.48 8.13 -13.53
C VAL A 24 0.97 7.98 -13.37
N VAL A 25 0.49 7.87 -12.13
CA VAL A 25 -0.92 7.63 -11.82
C VAL A 25 -1.79 8.79 -12.27
N LYS A 26 -1.38 10.02 -11.97
CA LYS A 26 -2.09 11.22 -12.41
C LYS A 26 -2.24 11.25 -13.93
N THR A 27 -1.17 10.96 -14.68
CA THR A 27 -1.20 10.91 -16.15
C THR A 27 -2.17 9.85 -16.66
N LEU A 28 -2.20 8.66 -16.04
CA LEU A 28 -3.10 7.58 -16.43
C LEU A 28 -4.57 7.96 -16.17
N VAL A 29 -4.87 8.49 -14.99
CA VAL A 29 -6.22 8.92 -14.60
C VAL A 29 -6.71 10.08 -15.48
N GLU A 30 -5.86 11.07 -15.78
CA GLU A 30 -6.19 12.18 -16.69
C GLU A 30 -6.52 11.72 -18.11
N ARG A 31 -5.97 10.59 -18.55
CA ARG A 31 -6.26 9.95 -19.85
C ARG A 31 -7.47 9.01 -19.81
N GLY A 32 -8.23 8.99 -18.71
CA GLY A 32 -9.40 8.14 -18.55
C GLY A 32 -9.08 6.66 -18.32
N ALA A 33 -7.87 6.35 -17.85
CA ALA A 33 -7.54 5.00 -17.42
C ALA A 33 -8.12 4.71 -16.03
N ILE A 34 -8.37 3.43 -15.76
CA ILE A 34 -8.74 2.90 -14.45
C ILE A 34 -7.68 1.88 -14.04
N GLY A 35 -7.43 1.73 -12.74
CA GLY A 35 -6.45 0.76 -12.29
C GLY A 35 -6.29 0.66 -10.79
N LEU A 36 -5.35 -0.19 -10.40
CA LEU A 36 -5.01 -0.52 -9.02
C LEU A 36 -3.49 -0.44 -8.84
N ILE A 37 -3.08 -0.10 -7.62
CA ILE A 37 -1.68 -0.07 -7.21
C ILE A 37 -1.57 -0.75 -5.87
N THR A 38 -0.58 -1.64 -5.74
CA THR A 38 -0.22 -2.28 -4.48
C THR A 38 1.14 -1.78 -4.03
N THR A 39 1.26 -1.52 -2.73
CA THR A 39 2.52 -1.12 -2.12
C THR A 39 2.55 -1.38 -0.62
N HIS A 40 3.72 -1.70 -0.09
CA HIS A 40 4.03 -1.69 1.34
C HIS A 40 4.48 -0.31 1.86
N ASP A 41 4.70 0.67 1.00
CA ASP A 41 5.17 2.01 1.40
C ASP A 41 4.01 2.97 1.68
N LEU A 42 3.84 3.33 2.95
CA LEU A 42 2.83 4.30 3.39
C LEU A 42 3.00 5.67 2.73
N ALA A 43 4.18 6.04 2.23
CA ALA A 43 4.34 7.31 1.51
C ALA A 43 3.49 7.37 0.24
N LEU A 44 3.22 6.23 -0.42
CA LEU A 44 2.45 6.17 -1.66
C LEU A 44 0.94 6.31 -1.43
N THR A 45 0.45 6.15 -0.20
CA THR A 45 -0.98 6.36 0.10
C THR A 45 -1.40 7.81 -0.10
N HIS A 46 -0.46 8.75 -0.03
CA HIS A 46 -0.68 10.17 -0.29
C HIS A 46 -0.91 10.50 -1.78
N ILE A 47 -0.74 9.55 -2.69
CA ILE A 47 -1.08 9.74 -4.12
C ILE A 47 -2.60 9.97 -4.29
N ALA A 48 -3.42 9.43 -3.39
CA ALA A 48 -4.87 9.63 -3.44
C ALA A 48 -5.28 11.08 -3.11
N ASP A 49 -4.50 11.80 -2.29
CA ASP A 49 -4.83 13.15 -1.80
C ASP A 49 -5.09 14.16 -2.94
N PRO A 50 -4.18 14.35 -3.92
CA PRO A 50 -4.41 15.28 -5.04
C PRO A 50 -5.42 14.76 -6.09
N LEU A 51 -5.76 13.47 -6.07
CA LEU A 51 -6.72 12.85 -7.00
C LEU A 51 -8.17 12.99 -6.53
N GLY A 52 -8.38 13.35 -5.25
CA GLY A 52 -9.71 13.57 -4.67
C GLY A 52 -10.61 12.34 -4.85
N ASN A 53 -11.82 12.55 -5.38
CA ASN A 53 -12.80 11.48 -5.58
C ASN A 53 -12.45 10.47 -6.71
N LYS A 54 -11.30 10.61 -7.37
CA LYS A 54 -10.85 9.70 -8.43
C LYS A 54 -10.00 8.54 -7.92
N ALA A 55 -9.59 8.57 -6.66
CA ALA A 55 -8.80 7.53 -6.03
C ALA A 55 -9.24 7.33 -4.57
N ILE A 56 -9.09 6.11 -4.08
CA ILE A 56 -9.34 5.76 -2.68
C ILE A 56 -8.20 4.89 -2.18
N ASN A 57 -7.86 5.02 -0.91
CA ASN A 57 -6.98 4.07 -0.24
C ASN A 57 -7.82 2.93 0.32
N VAL A 58 -7.34 1.71 0.10
CA VAL A 58 -7.86 0.49 0.70
C VAL A 58 -6.66 -0.35 1.15
N HIS A 59 -6.89 -1.24 2.11
CA HIS A 59 -5.84 -2.11 2.62
C HIS A 59 -6.37 -3.49 3.00
N PHE A 60 -5.42 -4.40 3.19
CA PHE A 60 -5.61 -5.65 3.90
C PHE A 60 -4.85 -5.56 5.22
N GLU A 61 -5.35 -6.25 6.24
CA GLU A 61 -4.65 -6.38 7.52
C GLU A 61 -4.44 -7.85 7.84
N ASP A 62 -3.36 -8.14 8.53
CA ASP A 62 -3.11 -9.42 9.17
C ASP A 62 -3.41 -9.33 10.68
N ARG A 63 -3.52 -10.49 11.32
CA ARG A 63 -3.63 -10.60 12.78
C ARG A 63 -2.81 -11.77 13.28
N ILE A 64 -2.36 -11.69 14.53
CA ILE A 64 -1.63 -12.80 15.17
C ILE A 64 -2.58 -13.54 16.12
N GLU A 65 -2.73 -14.83 15.88
CA GLU A 65 -3.48 -15.76 16.73
C GLU A 65 -2.58 -16.97 17.04
N ASP A 66 -2.38 -17.27 18.33
CA ASP A 66 -1.54 -18.40 18.79
C ASP A 66 -0.13 -18.45 18.15
N GLY A 67 0.51 -17.28 17.99
CA GLY A 67 1.84 -17.16 17.40
C GLY A 67 1.88 -17.40 15.88
N LYS A 68 0.73 -17.40 15.21
CA LYS A 68 0.60 -17.54 13.76
C LYS A 68 -0.04 -16.30 13.16
N ILE A 69 0.44 -15.92 11.98
CA ILE A 69 -0.19 -14.85 11.19
C ILE A 69 -1.41 -15.42 10.48
N ILE A 70 -2.54 -14.74 10.63
CA ILE A 70 -3.80 -15.04 9.98
C ILE A 70 -4.16 -13.89 9.06
N PHE A 71 -4.50 -14.23 7.81
CA PHE A 71 -5.02 -13.30 6.82
C PHE A 71 -6.48 -13.65 6.54
N ASP A 72 -7.39 -12.71 6.68
CA ASP A 72 -8.80 -12.90 6.33
C ASP A 72 -9.13 -12.48 4.88
N TYR A 73 -8.13 -11.96 4.17
CA TYR A 73 -8.23 -11.51 2.78
C TYR A 73 -9.37 -10.52 2.53
N THR A 74 -9.76 -9.76 3.55
CA THR A 74 -10.84 -8.77 3.44
C THR A 74 -10.27 -7.38 3.16
N MET A 75 -10.74 -6.76 2.08
CA MET A 75 -10.37 -5.39 1.74
C MET A 75 -11.14 -4.41 2.63
N ARG A 76 -10.42 -3.44 3.19
CA ARG A 76 -10.94 -2.44 4.12
C ARG A 76 -10.64 -1.04 3.61
N ASP A 77 -11.53 -0.10 3.90
CA ASP A 77 -11.34 1.30 3.54
C ASP A 77 -10.18 1.92 4.32
N GLY A 78 -9.47 2.84 3.68
CA GLY A 78 -8.40 3.64 4.28
C GLY A 78 -7.03 2.96 4.26
N ILE A 79 -6.12 3.54 5.05
CA ILE A 79 -4.71 3.16 5.13
C ILE A 79 -4.51 2.23 6.34
N VAL A 80 -3.71 1.18 6.16
CA VAL A 80 -3.34 0.28 7.25
C VAL A 80 -2.68 1.05 8.40
N GLN A 81 -3.19 0.86 9.62
CA GLN A 81 -2.72 1.59 10.81
C GLN A 81 -1.74 0.80 11.66
N ARG A 82 -1.66 -0.52 11.47
CA ARG A 82 -0.88 -1.44 12.30
C ARG A 82 -0.19 -2.46 11.43
N SER A 83 1.07 -2.74 11.74
CA SER A 83 1.82 -3.86 11.18
C SER A 83 2.19 -4.79 12.32
N ASN A 84 1.82 -6.07 12.24
CA ASN A 84 2.14 -7.04 13.28
C ASN A 84 3.51 -7.70 13.06
N ALA A 85 4.31 -7.22 12.11
CA ALA A 85 5.63 -7.76 11.82
C ALA A 85 6.55 -7.76 13.06
N LEU A 86 6.47 -6.73 13.91
CA LEU A 86 7.23 -6.66 15.16
C LEU A 86 6.78 -7.73 16.18
N GLU A 87 5.48 -7.97 16.28
CA GLU A 87 4.93 -8.99 17.17
C GLU A 87 5.29 -10.40 16.70
N LEU A 88 5.30 -10.63 15.39
CA LEU A 88 5.83 -11.86 14.79
C LEU A 88 7.32 -12.04 15.09
N MET A 89 8.12 -10.99 14.93
CA MET A 89 9.55 -11.05 15.22
C MET A 89 9.80 -11.44 16.69
N ARG A 90 9.02 -10.88 17.62
CA ARG A 90 9.06 -11.28 19.04
C ARG A 90 8.63 -12.73 19.25
N SER A 91 7.60 -13.22 18.55
CA SER A 91 7.14 -14.61 18.70
C SER A 91 8.15 -15.65 18.20
N VAL A 92 9.04 -15.28 17.26
CA VAL A 92 10.15 -16.13 16.82
C VAL A 92 11.45 -15.95 17.63
N GLY A 93 11.42 -15.11 18.68
CA GLY A 93 12.53 -14.91 19.60
C GLY A 93 13.53 -13.81 19.20
N LEU A 94 13.14 -12.90 18.31
CA LEU A 94 13.94 -11.69 18.00
C LEU A 94 13.57 -10.57 18.99
N ASP A 95 14.60 -9.91 19.54
CA ASP A 95 14.45 -8.78 20.45
C ASP A 95 14.37 -7.47 19.64
N VAL A 96 13.15 -6.99 19.38
CA VAL A 96 12.81 -5.80 18.58
C VAL A 96 11.73 -4.92 19.23
#